data_AF-A0A0L7KX74-F1
#
_entry.id   AF-A0A0L7KX74-F1
#
_cell.length_a   1.000
_cell.length_b   1.000
_cell.length_c   1.000
_cell.angle_alpha   90.00
_cell.angle_beta   90.00
_cell.angle_gamma   90.00
#
_symmetry.space_group_name_H-M   'P 1'
#
loop_
_entity.id
_entity.type
_entity.pdbx_description
1 polymer ?
#
loop_
_entity_poly.entity_id
_entity_poly.type
_entity_poly.pdbx_seq_one_letter_code
_entity_poly.pdbx_strand_id
1 'polypeptide(L)'
;YTDWDSFRELIERRLKLQIALKTPEDIEVAATHFTNLIQVACWLTTPDKPPKTPRHNCVPLEIRSKIQEKRRLRRVWHCGRHNEDKKALNKAIATSNFNQPKRTRPPLRLADAKWARTAQQRVDAFANHLAEVFKPNDGTGADRAEVAEAAAAVAAAGVVAVAAAALASPSTLAVPRFADLHAARHGIQFLCRV
;
A
#
# COMPACT_ATOMS: atom_id res chain seq x y z
N TYR A 1 -10.96 -25.89 -11.01
CA TYR A 1 -9.84 -26.33 -11.86
C TYR A 1 -10.49 -27.16 -12.95
N THR A 2 -10.28 -26.83 -14.22
CA THR A 2 -10.94 -27.52 -15.36
C THR A 2 -9.99 -28.58 -15.90
N ASP A 3 -10.49 -29.80 -16.09
CA ASP A 3 -9.72 -30.90 -16.68
C ASP A 3 -9.80 -30.85 -18.21
N TRP A 4 -8.70 -30.44 -18.84
CA TRP A 4 -8.61 -30.24 -20.28
C TRP A 4 -8.52 -31.55 -21.09
N ASP A 5 -7.97 -32.62 -20.51
CA ASP A 5 -7.85 -33.90 -21.22
C ASP A 5 -9.23 -34.58 -21.30
N SER A 6 -9.97 -34.59 -20.19
CA SER A 6 -11.38 -35.01 -20.19
C SER A 6 -12.25 -34.15 -21.12
N PHE A 7 -11.98 -32.84 -21.19
CA PHE A 7 -12.68 -31.95 -22.13
C PHE A 7 -12.42 -32.33 -23.59
N ARG A 8 -11.15 -32.57 -23.95
CA ARG A 8 -10.77 -32.99 -25.30
C ARG A 8 -11.47 -34.30 -25.69
N GLU A 9 -11.39 -35.32 -24.85
CA GLU A 9 -12.03 -36.61 -25.10
C GLU A 9 -13.55 -36.48 -25.29
N LEU A 10 -14.20 -35.65 -24.47
CA LEU A 10 -15.64 -35.44 -24.53
C LEU A 10 -16.07 -34.78 -25.84
N ILE A 11 -15.31 -33.79 -26.30
CA ILE A 11 -15.54 -33.13 -27.59
C ILE A 11 -15.31 -34.13 -28.73
N GLU A 12 -14.15 -34.77 -28.78
CA GLU A 12 -13.80 -35.72 -29.86
C GLU A 12 -14.82 -36.85 -29.98
N ARG A 13 -15.31 -37.37 -28.86
CA ARG A 13 -16.31 -38.44 -28.85
C ARG A 13 -17.71 -37.98 -29.29
N ARG A 14 -18.10 -36.73 -28.97
CA ARG A 14 -19.48 -36.25 -29.18
C ARG A 14 -19.66 -35.39 -30.42
N LEU A 15 -18.58 -34.87 -31.00
CA LEU A 15 -18.63 -34.01 -32.18
C LEU A 15 -19.02 -34.83 -33.43
N LYS A 16 -20.29 -34.71 -33.84
CA LYS A 16 -20.79 -35.29 -35.08
C LYS A 16 -20.71 -34.26 -36.21
N LEU A 17 -19.81 -34.48 -37.19
CA LEU A 17 -19.62 -33.58 -38.33
C LEU A 17 -20.61 -33.83 -39.49
N GLN A 18 -21.49 -34.83 -39.39
CA GLN A 18 -22.38 -35.23 -40.49
C GLN A 18 -23.69 -34.42 -40.51
N ILE A 19 -23.59 -33.09 -40.48
CA ILE A 19 -24.74 -32.19 -40.68
C ILE A 19 -24.57 -31.56 -42.06
N ALA A 20 -25.56 -31.73 -42.94
CA ALA A 20 -25.54 -31.13 -44.27
C ALA A 20 -25.66 -29.61 -44.13
N LEU A 21 -24.77 -28.82 -44.73
CA LEU A 21 -24.75 -27.35 -44.61
C LEU A 21 -25.34 -26.67 -45.86
N LYS A 22 -26.46 -27.21 -46.38
CA LYS A 22 -26.99 -26.78 -47.68
C LYS A 22 -27.96 -25.62 -47.57
N THR A 23 -28.75 -25.59 -46.50
CA THR A 23 -29.72 -24.52 -46.24
C THR A 23 -29.18 -23.59 -45.16
N PRO A 24 -29.61 -22.31 -45.13
CA PRO A 24 -29.23 -21.42 -44.04
C PRO A 24 -29.72 -21.94 -42.68
N GLU A 25 -30.85 -22.64 -42.64
CA GLU A 25 -31.38 -23.28 -41.43
C GLU A 25 -30.45 -24.37 -40.91
N ASP A 26 -29.87 -25.18 -41.80
CA ASP A 26 -28.93 -26.24 -41.39
C ASP A 26 -27.66 -25.67 -40.75
N ILE A 27 -27.20 -24.50 -41.21
CA ILE A 27 -26.03 -23.82 -40.65
C ILE A 27 -26.32 -23.42 -39.20
N GLU A 28 -27.50 -22.87 -38.92
CA GLU A 28 -27.91 -22.48 -37.57
C GLU A 28 -28.05 -23.69 -36.65
N VAL A 29 -28.59 -24.80 -37.17
CA VAL A 29 -28.69 -26.07 -36.43
C VAL A 29 -27.31 -26.61 -36.08
N ALA A 30 -26.36 -26.58 -37.02
CA ALA A 30 -24.98 -27.01 -36.79
C ALA A 30 -24.26 -26.12 -35.76
N ALA A 31 -24.42 -24.80 -35.87
CA ALA A 31 -23.85 -23.83 -34.95
C ALA A 31 -24.40 -24.01 -33.52
N THR A 32 -25.72 -24.20 -33.39
CA THR A 32 -26.38 -24.45 -32.11
C THR A 32 -25.92 -25.78 -31.50
N HIS A 33 -25.82 -26.84 -32.29
CA HIS A 33 -25.31 -28.13 -31.82
C HIS A 33 -23.87 -28.02 -31.29
N PHE A 34 -22.99 -27.34 -32.03
CA PHE A 34 -21.59 -27.16 -31.63
C PHE A 34 -21.44 -26.34 -30.34
N THR A 35 -22.15 -25.21 -30.25
CA THR A 35 -22.10 -24.32 -29.07
C THR A 35 -22.66 -25.01 -27.82
N ASN A 36 -23.78 -25.70 -27.94
CA ASN A 36 -24.35 -26.49 -26.84
C ASN A 36 -23.40 -27.60 -26.37
N LEU A 37 -22.74 -28.26 -27.32
CA LEU A 37 -21.77 -29.32 -27.02
C LEU A 37 -20.56 -28.78 -26.24
N ILE A 38 -20.01 -27.62 -26.64
CA ILE A 38 -18.94 -26.94 -25.89
C ILE A 38 -19.42 -26.56 -24.49
N GLN A 39 -20.61 -25.98 -24.36
CA GLN A 39 -21.15 -25.57 -23.06
C GLN A 39 -21.29 -26.77 -22.11
N VAL A 40 -21.89 -27.86 -22.59
CA VAL A 40 -22.04 -29.10 -21.82
C VAL A 40 -20.68 -29.69 -21.46
N ALA A 41 -19.71 -29.70 -22.38
CA ALA A 41 -18.36 -30.18 -22.10
C ALA A 41 -17.68 -29.34 -21.01
N CYS A 42 -17.82 -28.01 -21.06
CA CYS A 42 -17.30 -27.10 -20.04
C CYS A 42 -17.91 -27.38 -18.66
N TRP A 43 -19.23 -27.59 -18.57
CA TRP A 43 -19.90 -27.89 -17.30
C TRP A 43 -19.48 -29.23 -16.70
N LEU A 44 -19.31 -30.26 -17.54
CA LEU A 44 -18.93 -31.59 -17.05
C LEU A 44 -17.48 -31.68 -16.57
N THR A 45 -16.60 -30.87 -17.16
CA THR A 45 -15.14 -30.91 -16.91
C THR A 45 -14.68 -29.84 -15.92
N THR A 46 -15.52 -28.85 -15.65
CA THR A 46 -15.28 -27.81 -14.67
C THR A 46 -16.13 -28.08 -13.42
N PRO A 47 -15.55 -28.62 -12.34
CA PRO A 47 -16.28 -28.79 -11.09
C PRO A 47 -16.74 -27.42 -10.59
N ASP A 48 -18.00 -27.37 -10.17
CA ASP A 48 -18.57 -26.18 -9.55
C ASP A 48 -17.72 -25.78 -8.35
N LYS A 49 -17.31 -24.51 -8.33
CA LYS A 49 -16.65 -23.96 -7.14
C LYS A 49 -17.69 -24.04 -6.02
N PRO A 50 -17.36 -24.63 -4.86
CA PRO A 50 -18.30 -24.62 -3.74
C PRO A 50 -18.72 -23.18 -3.48
N PRO A 51 -20.00 -22.92 -3.16
CA PRO A 51 -20.46 -21.59 -2.86
C PRO A 51 -19.52 -20.99 -1.82
N LYS A 52 -18.99 -19.80 -2.12
CA LYS A 52 -18.04 -19.13 -1.21
C LYS A 52 -18.76 -18.98 0.13
N THR A 53 -18.35 -19.73 1.14
CA THR A 53 -18.86 -19.53 2.48
C THR A 53 -18.53 -18.09 2.88
N PRO A 54 -19.49 -17.35 3.48
CA PRO A 54 -19.20 -16.00 3.93
C PRO A 54 -18.03 -16.04 4.90
N ARG A 55 -16.89 -15.44 4.52
CA ARG A 55 -15.69 -15.32 5.37
C ARG A 55 -15.98 -14.66 6.72
N HIS A 56 -17.16 -14.08 6.88
CA HIS A 56 -17.65 -13.45 8.09
C HIS A 56 -18.10 -14.45 9.17
N ASN A 57 -18.16 -15.76 8.89
CA ASN A 57 -18.57 -16.78 9.88
C ASN A 57 -17.41 -17.33 10.73
N CYS A 58 -16.14 -16.97 10.45
CA CYS A 58 -15.02 -17.41 11.29
C CYS A 58 -14.76 -16.53 12.52
N VAL A 59 -15.54 -15.44 12.68
CA VAL A 59 -15.43 -14.53 13.83
C VAL A 59 -16.69 -14.69 14.70
N PRO A 60 -16.55 -14.96 16.01
CA PRO A 60 -17.68 -15.04 16.94
C PRO A 60 -18.64 -13.86 16.83
N LEU A 61 -19.94 -14.12 17.05
CA LEU A 61 -21.01 -13.14 16.85
C LEU A 61 -20.79 -11.87 17.68
N GLU A 62 -20.30 -12.02 18.91
CA GLU A 62 -20.06 -10.95 19.87
C GLU A 62 -19.06 -9.92 19.32
N ILE A 63 -17.99 -10.39 18.68
CA ILE A 63 -16.96 -9.53 18.07
C ILE A 63 -17.55 -8.81 16.85
N ARG A 64 -18.33 -9.52 16.03
CA ARG A 64 -18.99 -8.95 14.85
C ARG A 64 -19.97 -7.85 15.23
N SER A 65 -20.81 -8.08 16.24
CA SER A 65 -21.76 -7.09 16.77
C SER A 65 -21.04 -5.84 17.28
N LYS A 66 -19.94 -6.01 18.03
CA LYS A 66 -19.12 -4.88 18.51
C LYS A 66 -18.47 -4.09 17.36
N ILE A 67 -17.96 -4.77 16.32
CA ILE A 67 -17.39 -4.11 15.13
C ILE A 67 -18.47 -3.35 14.36
N GLN A 68 -19.62 -3.98 14.13
CA GLN A 68 -20.74 -3.40 13.39
C GLN A 68 -21.26 -2.14 14.10
N GLU A 69 -21.44 -2.21 15.41
CA GLU A 69 -21.90 -1.07 16.20
C GLU A 69 -20.91 0.11 16.17
N LYS A 70 -19.61 -0.17 16.32
CA LYS A 70 -18.58 0.87 16.17
C LYS A 70 -18.60 1.52 14.78
N ARG A 71 -18.76 0.72 13.71
CA ARG A 71 -18.85 1.22 12.33
C ARG A 71 -20.12 2.07 12.13
N ARG A 72 -21.25 1.63 12.68
CA ARG A 72 -22.53 2.36 12.64
C ARG A 72 -22.40 3.72 13.30
N LEU A 73 -21.92 3.78 14.54
CA LEU A 73 -21.70 5.03 15.29
C LEU A 73 -20.70 5.96 14.59
N ARG A 74 -19.63 5.40 14.01
CA ARG A 74 -18.67 6.17 13.23
C ARG A 74 -19.32 6.80 12.00
N ARG A 75 -20.18 6.07 11.29
CA ARG A 75 -20.94 6.62 10.15
C ARG A 75 -21.82 7.78 10.60
N VAL A 76 -22.62 7.58 11.65
CA VAL A 76 -23.52 8.62 12.20
C VAL A 76 -22.73 9.88 12.57
N TRP A 77 -21.64 9.74 13.33
CA TRP A 77 -20.78 10.87 13.67
C TRP A 77 -20.15 11.54 12.44
N HIS A 78 -19.75 10.80 11.41
CA HIS A 78 -19.21 11.42 10.19
C HIS A 78 -20.27 12.17 9.38
N CYS A 79 -21.52 11.73 9.39
CA CYS A 79 -22.61 12.39 8.69
C CYS A 79 -23.04 13.71 9.36
N GLY A 80 -23.09 13.77 10.71
CA GLY A 80 -23.63 14.93 11.44
C GLY A 80 -22.64 15.69 12.32
N ARG A 81 -21.51 15.09 12.68
CA ARG A 81 -20.47 15.65 13.58
C ARG A 81 -20.97 16.09 14.96
N HIS A 82 -22.14 15.66 15.42
CA HIS A 82 -22.67 16.01 16.74
C HIS A 82 -21.84 15.40 17.89
N ASN A 83 -21.82 16.10 19.02
CA ASN A 83 -21.02 15.69 20.19
C ASN A 83 -21.59 14.43 20.87
N GLU A 84 -22.91 14.27 20.90
CA GLU A 84 -23.55 13.07 21.47
C GLU A 84 -23.18 11.80 20.68
N ASP A 85 -23.16 11.88 19.35
CA ASP A 85 -22.70 10.79 18.48
C ASP A 85 -21.22 10.48 18.71
N LYS A 86 -20.41 11.51 18.98
CA LYS A 86 -18.99 11.35 19.31
C LYS A 86 -18.80 10.65 20.65
N LYS A 87 -19.58 11.02 21.68
CA LYS A 87 -19.58 10.35 22.98
C LYS A 87 -19.96 8.87 22.84
N ALA A 88 -21.03 8.58 22.09
CA ALA A 88 -21.47 7.22 21.83
C ALA A 88 -20.38 6.40 21.10
N LEU A 89 -19.76 6.96 20.05
CA LEU A 89 -18.63 6.34 19.36
C LEU A 89 -17.44 6.08 20.29
N ASN A 90 -17.06 7.06 21.12
CA ASN A 90 -15.94 6.91 22.05
C ASN A 90 -16.22 5.83 23.10
N LYS A 91 -17.45 5.75 23.63
CA LYS A 91 -17.89 4.66 24.53
C LYS A 91 -17.76 3.29 23.85
N ALA A 92 -18.21 3.17 22.60
CA ALA A 92 -18.08 1.93 21.84
C ALA A 92 -16.62 1.58 21.51
N ILE A 93 -15.75 2.57 21.29
CA ILE A 93 -14.31 2.33 21.11
C ILE A 93 -13.69 1.78 22.40
N ALA A 94 -14.02 2.35 23.56
CA ALA A 94 -13.51 1.89 24.85
C ALA A 94 -13.93 0.45 25.16
N THR A 95 -15.19 0.07 24.90
CA THR A 95 -15.71 -1.28 25.18
C THR A 95 -15.35 -2.33 24.12
N SER A 96 -14.95 -1.90 22.91
CA SER A 96 -14.52 -2.77 21.80
C SER A 96 -13.02 -2.71 21.54
N ASN A 97 -12.24 -2.19 22.49
CA ASN A 97 -10.77 -2.16 22.44
C ASN A 97 -10.22 -3.56 22.75
N PHE A 98 -10.49 -4.49 21.84
CA PHE A 98 -9.70 -5.71 21.75
C PHE A 98 -8.26 -5.30 21.51
N ASN A 99 -7.33 -5.83 22.30
CA ASN A 99 -5.91 -5.52 22.31
C ASN A 99 -5.40 -5.44 20.86
N GLN A 100 -5.29 -4.24 20.29
CA GLN A 100 -4.74 -4.09 18.95
C GLN A 100 -3.34 -4.71 19.01
N PRO A 101 -2.93 -5.50 18.01
CA PRO A 101 -1.55 -5.99 17.97
C PRO A 101 -0.64 -4.78 18.16
N LYS A 102 0.05 -4.72 19.30
CA LYS A 102 0.97 -3.63 19.59
C LYS A 102 1.99 -3.68 18.47
N ARG A 103 2.05 -2.63 17.64
CA ARG A 103 3.08 -2.52 16.60
C ARG A 103 4.42 -2.48 17.32
N THR A 104 5.09 -3.63 17.41
CA THR A 104 6.45 -3.72 17.90
C THR A 104 7.33 -3.01 16.89
N ARG A 105 7.88 -1.85 17.29
CA ARG A 105 9.02 -1.29 16.57
C ARG A 105 10.13 -2.34 16.63
N PRO A 106 10.67 -2.82 15.50
CA PRO A 106 11.76 -3.77 15.54
C PRO A 106 12.92 -3.15 16.35
N PRO A 107 13.60 -3.94 17.19
CA PRO A 107 14.68 -3.41 18.01
C PRO A 107 15.80 -2.85 17.12
N LEU A 108 16.49 -1.81 17.60
CA LEU A 108 17.56 -1.17 16.83
C LEU A 108 18.84 -2.01 16.91
N ARG A 109 19.53 -2.17 15.79
CA ARG A 109 20.82 -2.86 15.72
C ARG A 109 21.96 -1.85 15.83
N LEU A 110 22.99 -2.20 16.58
CA LEU A 110 24.26 -1.50 16.62
C LEU A 110 25.15 -1.98 15.46
N ALA A 111 26.24 -1.25 15.18
CA ALA A 111 27.23 -1.62 14.16
C ALA A 111 27.80 -3.04 14.39
N ASP A 112 27.98 -3.44 15.65
CA ASP A 112 28.49 -4.75 16.06
C ASP A 112 27.48 -5.91 15.89
N ALA A 113 26.44 -5.73 15.08
CA ALA A 113 25.32 -6.66 14.87
C ALA A 113 24.49 -7.03 16.13
N LYS A 114 24.83 -6.46 17.29
CA LYS A 114 24.17 -6.62 18.58
C LYS A 114 22.96 -5.68 18.71
N TRP A 115 21.96 -6.10 19.47
CA TRP A 115 20.77 -5.28 19.72
C TRP A 115 21.03 -4.18 20.76
N ALA A 116 20.56 -2.95 20.47
CA ALA A 116 20.64 -1.82 21.39
C ALA A 116 19.63 -1.96 22.54
N ARG A 117 20.11 -2.39 23.71
CA ARG A 117 19.26 -2.68 24.88
C ARG A 117 18.94 -1.41 25.68
N THR A 118 19.92 -0.55 25.91
CA THR A 118 19.76 0.71 26.66
C THR A 118 19.35 1.89 25.76
N ALA A 119 18.80 2.95 26.36
CA ALA A 119 18.36 4.14 25.62
C ALA A 119 19.54 4.85 24.93
N GLN A 120 20.67 4.99 25.63
CA GLN A 120 21.90 5.58 25.12
C GLN A 120 22.40 4.85 23.87
N GLN A 121 22.50 3.51 23.93
CA GLN A 121 22.90 2.70 22.76
C GLN A 121 22.00 2.91 21.53
N ARG A 122 20.71 3.20 21.73
CA ARG A 122 19.78 3.50 20.63
C ARG A 122 20.04 4.89 20.05
N VAL A 123 20.33 5.88 20.90
CA VAL A 123 20.68 7.24 20.48
C VAL A 123 21.98 7.21 19.68
N ASP A 124 23.00 6.51 20.19
CA ASP A 124 24.31 6.43 19.55
C ASP A 124 24.24 5.72 18.20
N ALA A 125 23.54 4.58 18.12
CA ALA A 125 23.31 3.88 16.86
C ALA A 125 22.62 4.77 15.81
N PHE A 126 21.64 5.57 16.25
CA PHE A 126 20.93 6.49 15.36
C PHE A 126 21.80 7.67 14.93
N ALA A 127 22.57 8.26 15.85
CA ALA A 127 23.50 9.36 15.54
C ALA A 127 24.57 8.93 14.52
N ASN A 128 25.16 7.76 14.71
CA ASN A 128 26.15 7.20 13.79
C ASN A 128 25.56 6.98 12.39
N HIS A 129 24.35 6.43 12.32
CA HIS A 129 23.66 6.25 11.04
C HIS A 129 23.40 7.58 10.32
N LEU A 130 22.95 8.62 11.04
CA LEU A 130 22.72 9.93 10.44
C LEU A 130 24.01 10.57 9.92
N ALA A 131 25.13 10.45 10.66
CA ALA A 131 26.42 10.95 10.22
C ALA A 131 26.89 10.29 8.91
N GLU A 132 26.60 9.01 8.72
CA GLU A 132 26.95 8.27 7.50
C GLU A 132 26.06 8.65 6.31
N VAL A 133 24.75 8.80 6.53
CA VAL A 133 23.78 9.09 5.47
C VAL A 133 23.93 10.52 4.95
N PHE A 134 24.24 11.48 5.82
CA PHE A 134 24.34 12.89 5.47
C PHE A 134 25.79 13.33 5.22
N LYS A 135 26.50 12.61 4.33
CA LYS A 135 27.79 13.09 3.82
C LYS A 135 27.54 14.24 2.84
N PRO A 136 28.16 15.42 3.03
CA PRO A 136 28.07 16.51 2.07
C PRO A 136 28.54 16.00 0.71
N ASN A 137 27.73 16.19 -0.32
CA ASN A 137 28.20 16.01 -1.69
C ASN A 137 29.22 17.12 -1.94
N ASP A 138 30.48 16.75 -2.09
CA ASP A 138 31.64 17.63 -2.28
C ASP A 138 31.58 18.43 -3.60
N GLY A 139 30.52 18.26 -4.40
CA GLY A 139 30.25 19.05 -5.61
C GLY A 139 31.19 18.71 -6.76
N THR A 140 32.31 18.08 -6.47
CA THR A 140 33.16 17.34 -7.39
C THR A 140 32.51 16.01 -7.71
N GLY A 141 31.40 16.04 -8.46
CA GLY A 141 31.01 14.87 -9.23
C GLY A 141 32.23 14.40 -10.03
N ALA A 142 32.67 13.18 -9.79
CA ALA A 142 33.82 12.54 -10.44
C ALA A 142 33.64 12.36 -11.96
N ASP A 143 32.66 13.04 -12.58
CA ASP A 143 32.37 13.08 -14.01
C ASP A 143 32.87 14.37 -14.69
N ARG A 144 33.55 15.28 -13.96
CA ARG A 144 34.13 16.54 -14.52
C ARG A 144 35.65 16.69 -14.38
N ALA A 145 36.36 15.63 -13.98
CA ALA A 145 37.79 15.68 -13.65
C ALA A 145 38.74 15.14 -14.76
N GLU A 146 38.38 15.21 -16.04
CA GLU A 146 39.32 14.96 -17.16
C GLU A 146 39.74 16.21 -17.96
N VAL A 147 39.32 17.44 -17.59
CA VAL A 147 39.66 18.65 -18.40
C VAL A 147 40.45 19.72 -17.62
N ALA A 148 40.93 19.44 -16.40
CA ALA A 148 41.55 20.47 -15.54
C ALA A 148 43.06 20.29 -15.26
N GLU A 149 43.78 19.44 -16.02
CA GLU A 149 45.25 19.37 -15.97
C GLU A 149 45.90 20.25 -17.06
N ALA A 150 45.61 21.55 -17.07
CA ALA A 150 46.30 22.50 -17.95
C ALA A 150 46.53 23.91 -17.35
N ALA A 151 46.03 24.21 -16.15
CA ALA A 151 46.03 25.58 -15.62
C ALA A 151 46.95 25.84 -14.40
N ALA A 152 47.60 24.83 -13.82
CA ALA A 152 48.31 24.94 -12.54
C ALA A 152 49.79 25.41 -12.62
N ALA A 153 50.25 25.94 -13.76
CA ALA A 153 51.61 26.47 -13.90
C ALA A 153 51.75 27.97 -13.61
N VAL A 154 50.65 28.71 -13.39
CA VAL A 154 50.71 30.21 -13.39
C VAL A 154 50.62 30.86 -12.00
N ALA A 155 50.27 30.14 -10.92
CA ALA A 155 49.99 30.79 -9.62
C ALA A 155 51.12 30.70 -8.56
N ALA A 156 52.39 30.72 -8.99
CA ALA A 156 53.54 30.71 -8.08
C ALA A 156 54.10 32.12 -7.77
N ALA A 157 53.25 33.11 -7.47
CA ALA A 157 53.71 34.45 -7.09
C ALA A 157 52.81 35.17 -6.06
N GLY A 158 53.38 35.51 -4.88
CA GLY A 158 52.96 36.60 -3.97
C GLY A 158 51.81 36.28 -2.97
N VAL A 159 52.01 36.04 -1.65
CA VAL A 159 52.45 36.90 -0.51
C VAL A 159 51.33 37.74 0.16
N VAL A 160 50.99 37.34 1.40
CA VAL A 160 50.66 38.11 2.65
C VAL A 160 49.20 38.47 3.05
N ALA A 161 48.81 37.85 4.19
CA ALA A 161 48.10 38.32 5.42
C ALA A 161 46.67 38.93 5.33
N VAL A 162 45.79 38.97 6.35
CA VAL A 162 45.84 39.21 7.81
C VAL A 162 44.49 38.78 8.45
N ALA A 163 44.50 38.27 9.72
CA ALA A 163 43.54 38.35 10.87
C ALA A 163 41.99 38.27 10.67
N ALA A 164 41.07 38.10 11.64
CA ALA A 164 40.97 37.83 13.10
C ALA A 164 39.48 37.42 13.36
N ALA A 165 39.17 36.34 14.09
CA ALA A 165 38.71 36.30 15.50
C ALA A 165 37.41 37.06 15.88
N ALA A 166 36.34 36.31 16.24
CA ALA A 166 35.31 36.57 17.29
C ALA A 166 34.07 35.68 17.03
N LEU A 167 33.83 34.60 17.80
CA LEU A 167 33.08 34.49 19.06
C LEU A 167 31.55 34.73 19.00
N ALA A 168 30.85 33.70 19.52
CA ALA A 168 29.56 33.71 20.21
C ALA A 168 28.26 33.57 19.40
N SER A 169 27.61 32.42 19.63
CA SER A 169 26.27 32.00 19.21
C SER A 169 25.13 32.88 19.74
N PRO A 170 23.95 32.88 19.07
CA PRO A 170 22.69 33.22 19.70
C PRO A 170 21.79 31.98 19.90
N SER A 171 21.29 31.89 21.13
CA SER A 171 20.27 30.96 21.61
C SER A 171 18.87 31.30 21.08
N THR A 172 18.07 30.24 20.90
CA THR A 172 16.60 30.22 21.05
C THR A 172 15.75 30.84 19.93
N LEU A 173 15.32 30.00 18.97
CA LEU A 173 14.12 30.27 18.15
C LEU A 173 12.95 29.40 18.63
N ALA A 174 11.90 30.08 19.06
CA ALA A 174 10.59 29.54 19.38
C ALA A 174 9.83 29.14 18.09
N VAL A 175 9.21 27.96 18.09
CA VAL A 175 8.36 27.46 16.99
C VAL A 175 6.92 27.98 17.19
N PRO A 176 6.25 28.54 16.16
CA PRO A 176 4.87 28.97 16.27
C PRO A 176 3.86 27.81 16.15
N ARG A 177 2.74 27.96 16.88
CA ARG A 177 1.58 27.07 16.94
C ARG A 177 0.80 27.06 15.61
N PHE A 178 0.46 25.85 15.17
CA PHE A 178 -0.52 25.54 14.12
C PHE A 178 -1.92 26.08 14.47
N ALA A 179 -2.38 27.09 13.74
CA ALA A 179 -3.80 27.35 13.51
C ALA A 179 -3.96 28.02 12.14
N ASP A 180 -5.09 27.73 11.50
CA ASP A 180 -5.64 28.40 10.32
C ASP A 180 -5.13 27.96 8.94
N LEU A 181 -5.85 27.04 8.29
CA LEU A 181 -6.74 27.41 7.17
C LEU A 181 -7.58 26.22 6.71
N HIS A 182 -8.90 26.38 6.79
CA HIS A 182 -9.91 25.49 6.22
C HIS A 182 -10.74 26.30 5.23
N ALA A 183 -10.49 26.19 3.93
CA ALA A 183 -11.47 26.51 2.88
C ALA A 183 -10.93 26.17 1.48
N ALA A 184 -11.38 25.06 0.89
CA ALA A 184 -11.69 24.95 -0.54
C ALA A 184 -12.34 23.58 -0.81
N ARG A 185 -13.67 23.58 -0.86
CA ARG A 185 -14.55 22.49 -1.32
C ARG A 185 -14.49 22.41 -2.84
N HIS A 186 -14.32 21.23 -3.42
CA HIS A 186 -14.98 20.68 -4.62
C HIS A 186 -14.60 19.18 -4.65
N GLY A 187 -15.43 18.17 -4.84
CA GLY A 187 -16.81 18.04 -5.28
C GLY A 187 -16.87 16.69 -6.00
N ILE A 188 -17.32 15.61 -5.33
CA ILE A 188 -17.66 14.35 -6.01
C ILE A 188 -18.89 13.78 -5.30
N GLN A 189 -20.05 13.98 -5.93
CA GLN A 189 -21.30 13.31 -5.61
C GLN A 189 -21.20 11.86 -6.10
N PHE A 190 -21.35 10.89 -5.20
CA PHE A 190 -21.69 9.52 -5.56
C PHE A 190 -23.19 9.34 -5.40
N LEU A 191 -23.88 9.19 -6.52
CA LEU A 191 -25.24 8.67 -6.62
C LEU A 191 -25.24 7.18 -6.22
N CYS A 192 -25.86 6.85 -5.09
CA CYS A 192 -26.36 5.50 -4.82
C CYS A 192 -27.88 5.55 -4.84
N ARG A 193 -28.46 5.00 -5.91
CA ARG A 193 -29.88 4.70 -6.09
C ARG A 193 -30.20 3.40 -5.35
N VAL A 194 -31.42 3.34 -4.81
CA VAL A 194 -32.08 2.18 -4.18
C VAL A 194 -32.22 1.03 -5.16
#